data_AF-A0A8T3VUX4-F1
#
_entry.id   AF-A0A8T3VUX4-F1
#
_cell.length_a   1.000
_cell.length_b   1.000
_cell.length_c   1.000
_cell.angle_alpha   90.00
_cell.angle_beta   90.00
_cell.angle_gamma   90.00
#
_symmetry.space_group_name_H-M   'P 1'
#
loop_
_entity.id
_entity.type
_entity.pdbx_description
1 polymer ?
#
loop_
_entity_poly.entity_id
_entity_poly.type
_entity_poly.pdbx_seq_one_letter_code
_entity_poly.pdbx_strand_id
1 'polypeptide(L)'
;MKELGRISHCKIRDIWPNENEFSDWLFSEENIELLSETLGLGTIQTEIREDKVGGFRADIVGEEADTGRKVIIENQFEKSDHDHLGKIITYAAGKDASIIVWVVEDARSEHASAIEWLNNNMTDKGFFLVQIEVIRIGNSLPAPTFTIIEKPNEYIQSTKNETSPRRQMRYDYWSRFIDYTSTNKIFLKEFPGTDRRKPSGSHWMTMMKGCKGFDIPLNVYSKDATITAIGAQMWIDEDKELFKRFEEHKEDIEKDLGFKMEWNYKENKKASYCDIRKDVDESESLESMFDWMMEKAVRIKKVFNKYA
;
A
#
# COMPACT_ATOMS: atom_id res chain seq x y z
N MET A 1 2.64 27.76 -35.94
CA MET A 1 3.01 26.35 -35.66
C MET A 1 3.22 26.24 -34.16
N LYS A 2 2.68 25.20 -33.50
CA LYS A 2 3.04 24.94 -32.10
C LYS A 2 4.42 24.27 -32.09
N GLU A 3 5.30 24.74 -31.22
CA GLU A 3 6.63 24.17 -31.04
C GLU A 3 6.52 22.88 -30.21
N LEU A 4 7.23 21.82 -30.60
CA LEU A 4 7.21 20.52 -29.93
C LEU A 4 8.60 20.22 -29.36
N GLY A 5 8.65 19.80 -28.10
CA GLY A 5 9.88 19.33 -27.46
C GLY A 5 10.34 17.97 -27.98
N ARG A 6 11.62 17.65 -27.78
CA ARG A 6 12.19 16.32 -28.08
C ARG A 6 12.50 15.59 -26.79
N ILE A 7 12.26 14.28 -26.77
CA ILE A 7 12.65 13.41 -25.68
C ILE A 7 14.16 13.17 -25.74
N SER A 8 14.82 13.22 -24.59
CA SER A 8 16.18 12.74 -24.38
C SER A 8 16.19 11.72 -23.26
N HIS A 9 16.93 10.63 -23.42
CA HIS A 9 17.12 9.61 -22.39
C HIS A 9 18.28 10.01 -21.47
N CYS A 10 18.02 9.96 -20.17
CA CYS A 10 19.03 10.13 -19.13
C CYS A 10 19.57 8.76 -18.73
N LYS A 11 20.83 8.69 -18.30
CA LYS A 11 21.34 7.44 -17.72
C LYS A 11 20.70 7.25 -16.36
N ILE A 12 20.20 6.06 -16.07
CA ILE A 12 19.62 5.70 -14.77
C ILE A 12 20.62 5.97 -13.64
N ARG A 13 21.91 5.67 -13.89
CA ARG A 13 23.01 5.91 -12.94
C ARG A 13 23.25 7.38 -12.58
N ASP A 14 22.79 8.31 -13.41
CA ASP A 14 22.88 9.75 -13.10
C ASP A 14 21.77 10.19 -12.12
N ILE A 15 20.71 9.38 -11.98
CA ILE A 15 19.59 9.61 -11.05
C ILE A 15 19.75 8.76 -9.79
N TRP A 16 20.04 7.48 -9.96
CA TRP A 16 20.28 6.50 -8.89
C TRP A 16 21.68 5.91 -9.07
N PRO A 17 22.69 6.38 -8.30
CA PRO A 17 24.08 5.95 -8.43
C PRO A 17 24.30 4.42 -8.32
N ASN A 18 23.48 3.75 -7.53
CA ASN A 18 23.52 2.31 -7.28
C ASN A 18 22.12 1.71 -7.13
N GLU A 19 22.06 0.38 -7.19
CA GLU A 19 20.81 -0.38 -7.14
C GLU A 19 20.05 -0.22 -5.83
N ASN A 20 20.76 -0.05 -4.70
CA ASN A 20 20.11 0.19 -3.41
C ASN A 20 19.32 1.50 -3.40
N GLU A 21 19.89 2.57 -3.97
CA GLU A 21 19.20 3.87 -4.11
C GLU A 21 18.02 3.80 -5.09
N PHE A 22 18.09 2.93 -6.10
CA PHE A 22 16.96 2.65 -6.97
C PHE A 22 15.85 1.87 -6.23
N SER A 23 16.21 0.86 -5.45
CA SER A 23 15.26 0.15 -4.57
C SER A 23 14.64 1.08 -3.54
N ASP A 24 15.42 2.01 -2.94
CA ASP A 24 14.93 3.04 -2.02
C ASP A 24 13.85 3.92 -2.69
N TRP A 25 14.14 4.38 -3.91
CA TRP A 25 13.20 5.17 -4.69
C TRP A 25 11.97 4.35 -5.03
N LEU A 26 12.14 3.15 -5.59
CA LEU A 26 11.03 2.31 -6.03
C LEU A 26 10.10 1.94 -4.87
N PHE A 27 10.65 1.73 -3.67
CA PHE A 27 9.89 1.40 -2.46
C PHE A 27 9.01 2.56 -1.94
N SER A 28 9.18 3.78 -2.43
CA SER A 28 8.30 4.88 -2.04
C SER A 28 6.87 4.66 -2.56
N GLU A 29 5.88 5.09 -1.77
CA GLU A 29 4.46 4.88 -2.07
C GLU A 29 4.06 5.45 -3.43
N GLU A 30 4.54 6.65 -3.77
CA GLU A 30 4.30 7.31 -5.07
C GLU A 30 4.85 6.50 -6.26
N ASN A 31 6.02 5.87 -6.09
CA ASN A 31 6.65 5.13 -7.19
C ASN A 31 6.08 3.72 -7.34
N ILE A 32 5.68 3.08 -6.24
CA ILE A 32 4.87 1.86 -6.28
C ILE A 32 3.51 2.15 -6.92
N GLU A 33 2.89 3.29 -6.61
CA GLU A 33 1.64 3.71 -7.24
C GLU A 33 1.83 3.86 -8.76
N LEU A 34 2.84 4.61 -9.19
CA LEU A 34 3.21 4.77 -10.61
C LEU A 34 3.43 3.42 -11.31
N LEU A 35 4.14 2.49 -10.66
CA LEU A 35 4.34 1.14 -11.19
C LEU A 35 3.01 0.38 -11.28
N SER A 36 2.22 0.36 -10.20
CA SER A 36 0.94 -0.36 -10.17
C SER A 36 -0.05 0.13 -11.23
N GLU A 37 -0.14 1.46 -11.42
CA GLU A 37 -0.94 2.08 -12.48
C GLU A 37 -0.47 1.64 -13.86
N THR A 38 0.86 1.65 -14.09
CA THR A 38 1.44 1.21 -15.37
C THR A 38 1.06 -0.24 -15.66
N LEU A 39 1.14 -1.12 -14.65
CA LEU A 39 0.83 -2.55 -14.78
C LEU A 39 -0.68 -2.86 -14.87
N GLY A 40 -1.54 -1.88 -14.59
CA GLY A 40 -2.98 -2.07 -14.48
C GLY A 40 -3.38 -2.94 -13.29
N LEU A 41 -2.60 -2.87 -12.20
CA LEU A 41 -2.87 -3.55 -10.93
C LEU A 41 -3.61 -2.61 -9.97
N GLY A 42 -4.27 -3.18 -8.95
CA GLY A 42 -4.77 -2.40 -7.83
C GLY A 42 -3.64 -1.83 -6.96
N THR A 43 -3.96 -1.02 -5.96
CA THR A 43 -2.98 -0.45 -5.04
C THR A 43 -2.11 -1.53 -4.42
N ILE A 44 -0.79 -1.48 -4.63
CA ILE A 44 0.16 -2.41 -4.03
C ILE A 44 0.59 -1.85 -2.67
N GLN A 45 0.31 -2.59 -1.61
CA GLN A 45 0.73 -2.27 -0.25
C GLN A 45 2.00 -3.03 0.08
N THR A 46 3.12 -2.32 0.13
CA THR A 46 4.41 -2.90 0.48
C THR A 46 4.44 -3.25 1.97
N GLU A 47 4.70 -4.51 2.30
CA GLU A 47 4.75 -4.99 3.69
C GLU A 47 6.19 -5.04 4.22
N ILE A 48 7.13 -5.57 3.42
CA ILE A 48 8.49 -5.86 3.86
C ILE A 48 9.48 -5.52 2.73
N ARG A 49 10.60 -4.91 3.11
CA ARG A 49 11.77 -4.70 2.25
C ARG A 49 12.85 -5.72 2.60
N GLU A 50 13.57 -6.23 1.60
CA GLU A 50 14.64 -7.22 1.79
C GLU A 50 14.19 -8.49 2.54
N ASP A 51 12.99 -8.98 2.24
CA ASP A 51 12.43 -10.13 2.95
C ASP A 51 13.22 -11.41 2.62
N LYS A 52 13.67 -12.13 3.66
CA LYS A 52 14.48 -13.33 3.48
C LYS A 52 13.64 -14.47 2.90
N VAL A 53 14.18 -15.12 1.88
CA VAL A 53 13.72 -16.41 1.34
C VAL A 53 14.89 -17.39 1.40
N GLY A 54 15.00 -18.13 2.50
CA GLY A 54 16.17 -18.97 2.75
C GLY A 54 17.46 -18.15 2.83
N GLY A 55 18.38 -18.37 1.89
CA GLY A 55 19.66 -17.64 1.78
C GLY A 55 19.61 -16.34 0.95
N PHE A 56 18.46 -16.03 0.34
CA PHE A 56 18.28 -14.92 -0.59
C PHE A 56 17.34 -13.83 -0.02
N ARG A 57 17.25 -12.67 -0.68
CA ARG A 57 16.40 -11.54 -0.28
C ARG A 57 15.61 -11.04 -1.48
N ALA A 58 14.29 -11.00 -1.36
CA ALA A 58 13.44 -10.31 -2.34
C ALA A 58 13.49 -8.81 -2.06
N ASP A 59 13.64 -7.98 -3.09
CA ASP A 59 13.83 -6.54 -2.91
C ASP A 59 12.59 -5.90 -2.23
N ILE A 60 11.40 -6.19 -2.76
CA ILE A 60 10.13 -5.69 -2.22
C ILE A 60 9.09 -6.81 -2.20
N VAL A 61 8.44 -6.99 -1.05
CA VAL A 61 7.26 -7.85 -0.89
C VAL A 61 6.07 -7.01 -0.46
N GLY A 62 4.94 -7.22 -1.11
CA GLY A 62 3.70 -6.53 -0.81
C GLY A 62 2.48 -7.36 -1.12
N GLU A 63 1.33 -6.70 -1.05
CA GLU A 63 0.02 -7.27 -1.32
C GLU A 63 -0.80 -6.29 -2.17
N GLU A 64 -1.45 -6.79 -3.21
CA GLU A 64 -2.45 -5.98 -3.93
C GLU A 64 -3.68 -5.80 -3.04
N ALA A 65 -3.93 -4.57 -2.60
CA ALA A 65 -4.89 -4.22 -1.55
C ALA A 65 -6.30 -4.78 -1.83
N ASP A 66 -6.72 -4.72 -3.10
CA ASP A 66 -8.04 -5.15 -3.53
C ASP A 66 -8.24 -6.66 -3.48
N THR A 67 -7.22 -7.44 -3.83
CA THR A 67 -7.37 -8.90 -3.99
C THR A 67 -6.68 -9.69 -2.90
N GLY A 68 -5.77 -9.09 -2.14
CA GLY A 68 -4.91 -9.80 -1.21
C GLY A 68 -3.86 -10.68 -1.88
N ARG A 69 -3.66 -10.56 -3.20
CA ARG A 69 -2.63 -11.29 -3.93
C ARG A 69 -1.26 -10.79 -3.50
N LYS A 70 -0.39 -11.71 -3.07
CA LYS A 70 1.00 -11.39 -2.76
C LYS A 70 1.72 -10.97 -4.03
N VAL A 71 2.40 -9.84 -3.92
CA VAL A 71 3.23 -9.23 -4.95
C VAL A 71 4.68 -9.33 -4.51
N ILE A 72 5.54 -9.81 -5.40
CA ILE A 72 6.99 -9.64 -5.27
C ILE A 72 7.48 -8.73 -6.38
N ILE A 73 8.39 -7.83 -6.05
CA ILE A 73 9.04 -6.95 -7.01
C ILE A 73 10.53 -7.15 -6.84
N GLU A 74 11.20 -7.54 -7.92
CA GLU A 74 12.65 -7.60 -8.04
C GLU A 74 13.09 -6.50 -9.00
N ASN A 75 14.07 -5.71 -8.60
CA ASN A 75 14.62 -4.67 -9.44
C ASN A 75 16.06 -4.99 -9.81
N GLN A 76 16.44 -4.68 -11.04
CA GLN A 76 17.77 -4.95 -11.55
C GLN A 76 18.31 -3.75 -12.34
N PHE A 77 19.54 -3.35 -12.05
CA PHE A 77 20.32 -2.49 -12.93
C PHE A 77 20.87 -3.24 -14.14
N GLU A 78 21.13 -2.50 -15.21
CA GLU A 78 21.69 -3.03 -16.45
C GLU A 78 20.76 -4.05 -17.14
N LYS A 79 21.36 -4.96 -17.89
CA LYS A 79 20.65 -5.94 -18.70
C LYS A 79 20.13 -7.06 -17.84
N SER A 80 18.88 -7.46 -18.06
CA SER A 80 18.30 -8.65 -17.46
C SER A 80 19.23 -9.88 -17.60
N ASP A 81 19.35 -10.67 -16.53
CA ASP A 81 20.23 -11.85 -16.46
C ASP A 81 19.53 -13.11 -15.90
N HIS A 82 20.22 -14.24 -15.99
CA HIS A 82 19.72 -15.52 -15.49
C HIS A 82 19.70 -15.62 -13.96
N ASP A 83 20.51 -14.82 -13.26
CA ASP A 83 20.54 -14.82 -11.78
C ASP A 83 19.22 -14.27 -11.25
N HIS A 84 18.80 -13.09 -11.73
CA HIS A 84 17.55 -12.45 -11.35
C HIS A 84 16.32 -13.23 -11.85
N LEU A 85 16.37 -13.82 -13.04
CA LEU A 85 15.32 -14.75 -13.49
C LEU A 85 15.16 -15.94 -12.52
N GLY A 86 16.27 -16.52 -12.05
CA GLY A 86 16.25 -17.59 -11.05
C GLY A 86 15.68 -17.12 -9.71
N LYS A 87 16.06 -15.91 -9.27
CA LYS A 87 15.55 -15.28 -8.04
C LYS A 87 14.04 -15.09 -8.07
N ILE A 88 13.49 -14.44 -9.11
CA ILE A 88 12.04 -14.17 -9.16
C ILE A 88 11.20 -15.46 -9.13
N ILE A 89 11.68 -16.55 -9.75
CA ILE A 89 11.01 -17.86 -9.69
C ILE A 89 11.11 -18.45 -8.28
N THR A 90 12.29 -18.38 -7.67
CA THR A 90 12.55 -18.88 -6.31
C THR A 90 11.71 -18.12 -5.27
N TYR A 91 11.60 -16.81 -5.40
CA TYR A 91 10.81 -15.96 -4.52
C TYR A 91 9.31 -16.19 -4.70
N ALA A 92 8.86 -16.35 -5.95
CA ALA A 92 7.47 -16.69 -6.23
C ALA A 92 7.05 -17.98 -5.54
N ALA A 93 7.91 -19.01 -5.61
CA ALA A 93 7.67 -20.28 -4.94
C ALA A 93 7.79 -20.17 -3.41
N GLY A 94 8.82 -19.49 -2.89
CA GLY A 94 9.11 -19.41 -1.46
C GLY A 94 8.15 -18.51 -0.67
N LYS A 95 7.54 -17.51 -1.31
CA LYS A 95 6.57 -16.58 -0.68
C LYS A 95 5.12 -16.90 -1.02
N ASP A 96 4.89 -17.86 -1.91
CA ASP A 96 3.59 -18.13 -2.53
C ASP A 96 3.00 -16.86 -3.18
N ALA A 97 3.83 -16.20 -4.01
CA ALA A 97 3.43 -14.98 -4.70
C ALA A 97 2.49 -15.30 -5.88
N SER A 98 1.49 -14.44 -6.08
CA SER A 98 0.58 -14.52 -7.23
C SER A 98 0.96 -13.52 -8.31
N ILE A 99 1.62 -12.42 -7.95
CA ILE A 99 2.08 -11.39 -8.88
C ILE A 99 3.59 -11.23 -8.70
N ILE A 100 4.32 -11.31 -9.80
CA ILE A 100 5.77 -11.21 -9.85
C ILE A 100 6.11 -10.10 -10.82
N VAL A 101 6.82 -9.07 -10.35
CA VAL A 101 7.24 -7.95 -11.19
C VAL A 101 8.76 -7.90 -11.22
N TRP A 102 9.33 -7.99 -12.42
CA TRP A 102 10.77 -7.84 -12.63
C TRP A 102 11.03 -6.54 -13.39
N VAL A 103 11.65 -5.57 -12.70
CA VAL A 103 11.98 -4.25 -13.23
C VAL A 103 13.45 -4.22 -13.64
N VAL A 104 13.76 -3.91 -14.90
CA VAL A 104 15.12 -3.95 -15.47
C VAL A 104 15.43 -2.66 -16.24
N GLU A 105 16.71 -2.29 -16.38
CA GLU A 105 17.12 -1.17 -17.25
C GLU A 105 17.08 -1.55 -18.75
N ASP A 106 17.50 -2.77 -19.10
CA ASP A 106 17.47 -3.29 -20.47
C ASP A 106 16.97 -4.74 -20.49
N ALA A 107 15.76 -4.93 -21.02
CA ALA A 107 15.12 -6.23 -21.10
C ALA A 107 15.59 -7.02 -22.33
N ARG A 108 16.38 -8.08 -22.11
CA ARG A 108 16.76 -9.01 -23.17
C ARG A 108 15.55 -9.78 -23.70
N SER A 109 15.50 -9.95 -25.03
CA SER A 109 14.45 -10.71 -25.72
C SER A 109 14.29 -12.14 -25.21
N GLU A 110 15.39 -12.80 -24.85
CA GLU A 110 15.39 -14.17 -24.35
C GLU A 110 14.70 -14.29 -22.99
N HIS A 111 14.84 -13.25 -22.15
CA HIS A 111 14.14 -13.18 -20.87
C HIS A 111 12.67 -12.78 -21.05
N ALA A 112 12.35 -11.92 -22.02
CA ALA A 112 10.96 -11.69 -22.40
C ALA A 112 10.26 -13.01 -22.81
N SER A 113 10.86 -13.78 -23.71
CA SER A 113 10.33 -15.10 -24.10
C SER A 113 10.23 -16.09 -22.93
N ALA A 114 11.16 -16.04 -21.96
CA ALA A 114 11.08 -16.87 -20.76
C ALA A 114 9.89 -16.48 -19.86
N ILE A 115 9.66 -15.17 -19.67
CA ILE A 115 8.52 -14.64 -18.92
C ILE A 115 7.20 -14.96 -19.61
N GLU A 116 7.13 -14.82 -20.94
CA GLU A 116 6.00 -15.25 -21.75
C GLU A 116 5.71 -16.75 -21.56
N TRP A 117 6.74 -17.59 -21.63
CA TRP A 117 6.60 -19.02 -21.39
C TRP A 117 6.07 -19.31 -19.98
N LEU A 118 6.56 -18.62 -18.95
CA LEU A 118 6.03 -18.75 -17.58
C LEU A 118 4.55 -18.36 -17.51
N ASN A 119 4.15 -17.23 -18.10
CA ASN A 119 2.75 -16.78 -18.14
C ASN A 119 1.83 -17.75 -18.90
N ASN A 120 2.36 -18.46 -19.90
CA ASN A 120 1.59 -19.45 -20.65
C ASN A 120 1.46 -20.80 -19.92
N ASN A 121 2.35 -21.09 -18.96
CA ASN A 121 2.41 -22.39 -18.26
C ASN A 121 2.01 -22.31 -16.78
N MET A 122 1.91 -21.12 -16.20
CA MET A 122 1.48 -20.88 -14.82
C MET A 122 0.11 -20.21 -14.83
N THR A 123 -0.91 -20.88 -14.30
CA THR A 123 -2.31 -20.41 -14.34
C THR A 123 -2.72 -19.60 -13.11
N ASP A 124 -1.97 -19.71 -12.01
CA ASP A 124 -2.22 -19.05 -10.73
C ASP A 124 -1.23 -17.90 -10.44
N LYS A 125 -0.27 -17.65 -11.33
CA LYS A 125 0.78 -16.63 -11.17
C LYS A 125 0.87 -15.74 -12.40
N GLY A 126 1.05 -14.45 -12.17
CA GLY A 126 1.27 -13.46 -13.21
C GLY A 126 2.68 -12.86 -13.12
N PHE A 127 3.49 -13.07 -14.15
CA PHE A 127 4.81 -12.49 -14.30
C PHE A 127 4.78 -11.26 -15.20
N PHE A 128 5.39 -10.18 -14.74
CA PHE A 128 5.60 -8.95 -15.47
C PHE A 128 7.09 -8.72 -15.67
N LEU A 129 7.48 -8.38 -16.90
CA LEU A 129 8.80 -7.83 -17.21
C LEU A 129 8.63 -6.38 -17.61
N VAL A 130 9.28 -5.49 -16.88
CA VAL A 130 9.10 -4.04 -16.99
C VAL A 130 10.46 -3.41 -17.21
N GLN A 131 10.58 -2.57 -18.22
CA GLN A 131 11.77 -1.76 -18.44
C GLN A 131 11.59 -0.38 -17.82
N ILE A 132 12.54 0.05 -16.99
CA ILE A 132 12.59 1.43 -16.47
C ILE A 132 13.48 2.27 -17.38
N GLU A 133 13.01 3.47 -17.72
CA GLU A 133 13.80 4.49 -18.40
C GLU A 133 13.65 5.83 -17.67
N VAL A 134 14.61 6.73 -17.86
CA VAL A 134 14.47 8.13 -17.42
C VAL A 134 14.52 9.02 -18.64
N ILE A 135 13.45 9.79 -18.86
CA ILE A 135 13.31 10.70 -19.99
C ILE A 135 13.27 12.16 -19.54
N ARG A 136 13.62 13.06 -20.44
CA ARG A 136 13.54 14.52 -20.22
C ARG A 136 13.06 15.22 -21.48
N ILE A 137 12.26 16.27 -21.32
CA ILE A 137 11.81 17.14 -22.42
C ILE A 137 12.38 18.55 -22.20
N GLY A 138 13.34 18.94 -23.05
CA GLY A 138 14.04 20.22 -22.91
C GLY A 138 14.73 20.33 -21.54
N ASN A 139 14.37 21.35 -20.76
CA ASN A 139 14.95 21.61 -19.44
C ASN A 139 14.07 21.12 -18.27
N SER A 140 13.08 20.25 -18.51
CA SER A 140 12.21 19.69 -17.46
C SER A 140 12.99 18.93 -16.38
N LEU A 141 12.33 18.51 -15.31
CA LEU A 141 12.89 17.47 -14.44
C LEU A 141 13.01 16.15 -15.22
N PRO A 142 13.99 15.28 -14.89
CA PRO A 142 14.01 13.90 -15.35
C PRO A 142 12.74 13.17 -14.87
N ALA A 143 12.13 12.39 -15.75
CA ALA A 143 10.89 11.66 -15.48
C ALA A 143 11.14 10.16 -15.66
N PRO A 144 10.95 9.34 -14.60
CA PRO A 144 10.99 7.88 -14.72
C PRO A 144 9.78 7.41 -15.54
N THR A 145 9.97 6.38 -16.35
CA THR A 145 8.90 5.79 -17.17
C THR A 145 9.08 4.28 -17.19
N PHE A 146 8.02 3.57 -16.81
CA PHE A 146 7.94 2.12 -16.90
C PHE A 146 7.31 1.71 -18.24
N THR A 147 7.97 0.80 -18.95
CA THR A 147 7.45 0.19 -20.17
C THR A 147 7.26 -1.30 -19.93
N ILE A 148 6.04 -1.79 -20.15
CA ILE A 148 5.77 -3.23 -20.06
C ILE A 148 6.38 -3.91 -21.29
N ILE A 149 7.31 -4.83 -21.04
CA ILE A 149 7.90 -5.69 -22.06
C ILE A 149 7.09 -6.98 -22.16
N GLU A 150 6.77 -7.59 -21.02
CA GLU A 150 5.90 -8.77 -20.94
C GLU A 150 4.92 -8.64 -19.77
N LYS A 151 3.73 -9.20 -19.96
CA LYS A 151 2.69 -9.27 -18.93
C LYS A 151 1.86 -10.55 -19.05
N PRO A 152 1.12 -10.94 -18.02
CA PRO A 152 0.21 -12.08 -18.10
C PRO A 152 -0.91 -11.83 -19.12
N ASN A 153 -1.37 -12.90 -19.77
CA ASN A 153 -2.54 -12.84 -20.66
C ASN A 153 -3.79 -12.38 -19.89
N GLU A 154 -4.73 -11.69 -20.57
CA GLU A 154 -5.97 -11.15 -19.97
C GLU A 154 -6.82 -12.19 -19.23
N TYR A 155 -6.65 -13.48 -19.54
CA TYR A 155 -7.28 -14.58 -18.82
C TYR A 155 -6.81 -14.67 -17.35
N ILE A 156 -5.53 -14.38 -17.06
CA ILE A 156 -4.95 -14.38 -15.70
C ILE A 156 -5.34 -13.10 -14.93
N GLN A 157 -5.61 -12.00 -15.62
CA GLN A 157 -6.16 -10.78 -15.00
C GLN A 157 -7.65 -10.92 -14.64
N SER A 158 -8.38 -11.82 -15.31
CA SER A 158 -9.83 -12.03 -15.15
C SER A 158 -10.22 -13.28 -14.34
N THR A 159 -9.31 -14.23 -14.13
CA THR A 159 -9.43 -15.30 -13.12
C THR A 159 -8.78 -14.84 -11.81
N LYS A 160 -9.47 -14.35 -10.78
CA LYS A 160 -10.83 -14.62 -10.32
C LYS A 160 -11.39 -13.36 -9.64
N ASN A 161 -12.52 -12.87 -10.12
CA ASN A 161 -13.50 -12.10 -9.33
C ASN A 161 -14.15 -12.93 -8.20
N GLU A 162 -13.49 -14.00 -7.72
CA GLU A 162 -13.81 -14.55 -6.40
C GLU A 162 -13.21 -13.57 -5.40
N THR A 163 -14.07 -12.86 -4.67
CA THR A 163 -13.68 -12.06 -3.51
C THR A 163 -12.71 -12.90 -2.68
N SER A 164 -11.43 -12.53 -2.60
CA SER A 164 -10.48 -13.31 -1.83
C SER A 164 -11.00 -13.47 -0.40
N PRO A 165 -10.70 -14.59 0.29
CA PRO A 165 -11.21 -14.81 1.65
C PRO A 165 -10.96 -13.61 2.57
N ARG A 166 -9.80 -12.94 2.41
CA ARG A 166 -9.44 -11.72 3.13
C ARG A 166 -10.33 -10.53 2.76
N ARG A 167 -10.57 -10.28 1.47
CA ARG A 167 -11.46 -9.20 1.01
C ARG A 167 -12.91 -9.43 1.46
N GLN A 168 -13.39 -10.66 1.42
CA GLN A 168 -14.72 -11.02 1.89
C GLN A 168 -14.84 -10.83 3.40
N MET A 169 -13.85 -11.29 4.16
CA MET A 169 -13.79 -11.07 5.60
C MET A 169 -13.83 -9.58 5.95
N ARG A 170 -13.06 -8.73 5.26
CA ARG A 170 -13.07 -7.28 5.49
C ARG A 170 -14.41 -6.65 5.12
N TYR A 171 -15.01 -7.06 4.01
CA TYR A 171 -16.35 -6.63 3.63
C TYR A 171 -17.38 -6.99 4.70
N ASP A 172 -17.36 -8.23 5.19
CA ASP A 172 -18.26 -8.72 6.25
C ASP A 172 -18.02 -7.98 7.57
N TYR A 173 -16.76 -7.72 7.93
CA TYR A 173 -16.39 -6.95 9.11
C TYR A 173 -16.96 -5.53 9.04
N TRP A 174 -16.73 -4.81 7.93
CA TRP A 174 -17.24 -3.44 7.78
C TRP A 174 -18.76 -3.40 7.67
N SER A 175 -19.39 -4.39 7.05
CA SER A 175 -20.85 -4.50 7.02
C SER A 175 -21.40 -4.60 8.45
N ARG A 176 -20.83 -5.50 9.27
CA ARG A 176 -21.22 -5.67 10.66
C ARG A 176 -20.92 -4.45 11.52
N PHE A 177 -19.80 -3.76 11.30
CA PHE A 177 -19.48 -2.51 11.99
C PHE A 177 -20.50 -1.41 11.67
N ILE A 178 -20.85 -1.24 10.39
CA ILE A 178 -21.87 -0.26 9.96
C ILE A 178 -23.22 -0.58 10.62
N ASP A 179 -23.65 -1.85 10.58
CA ASP A 179 -24.89 -2.29 11.22
C ASP A 179 -24.87 -2.06 12.74
N TYR A 180 -23.74 -2.37 13.40
CA TYR A 180 -23.56 -2.15 14.83
C TYR A 180 -23.67 -0.67 15.20
N THR A 181 -23.01 0.21 14.43
CA THR A 181 -23.05 1.66 14.65
C THR A 181 -24.42 2.28 14.39
N SER A 182 -25.27 1.66 13.57
CA SER A 182 -26.60 2.18 13.22
C SER A 182 -27.52 2.36 14.44
N THR A 183 -27.29 1.56 15.49
CA THR A 183 -28.04 1.63 16.74
C THR A 183 -27.39 2.55 17.78
N ASN A 184 -26.13 2.92 17.59
CA ASN A 184 -25.36 3.75 18.52
C ASN A 184 -25.52 5.25 18.22
N LYS A 185 -26.59 5.84 18.77
CA LYS A 185 -26.91 7.27 18.59
C LYS A 185 -25.80 8.21 19.06
N ILE A 186 -25.00 7.81 20.06
CA ILE A 186 -23.89 8.61 20.57
C ILE A 186 -22.79 8.68 19.52
N PHE A 187 -22.42 7.53 18.95
CA PHE A 187 -21.42 7.47 17.89
C PHE A 187 -21.87 8.21 16.64
N LEU A 188 -23.13 8.03 16.20
CA LEU A 188 -23.67 8.73 15.03
C LEU A 188 -23.77 10.25 15.20
N LYS A 189 -23.87 10.75 16.43
CA LYS A 189 -23.79 12.20 16.70
C LYS A 189 -22.39 12.74 16.41
N GLU A 190 -21.36 11.96 16.73
CA GLU A 190 -19.97 12.33 16.46
C GLU A 190 -19.63 12.09 14.99
N PHE A 191 -20.10 11.01 14.37
CA PHE A 191 -19.84 10.67 12.97
C PHE A 191 -21.13 10.41 12.19
N PRO A 192 -21.86 11.46 11.80
CA PRO A 192 -23.14 11.32 11.11
C PRO A 192 -22.99 10.71 9.72
N GLY A 193 -23.89 9.78 9.39
CA GLY A 193 -23.93 9.09 8.10
C GLY A 193 -23.08 7.83 8.01
N THR A 194 -22.47 7.37 9.12
CA THR A 194 -21.75 6.09 9.16
C THR A 194 -22.67 4.91 8.85
N ASP A 195 -23.90 4.97 9.35
CA ASP A 195 -25.01 4.02 9.12
C ASP A 195 -25.44 3.90 7.65
N ARG A 196 -25.06 4.86 6.81
CA ARG A 196 -25.40 4.89 5.37
C ARG A 196 -24.20 4.61 4.48
N ARG A 197 -23.06 4.26 5.06
CA ARG A 197 -21.88 3.87 4.29
C ARG A 197 -22.10 2.54 3.62
N LYS A 198 -21.43 2.35 2.48
CA LYS A 198 -21.33 1.04 1.86
C LYS A 198 -20.08 0.35 2.42
N PRO A 199 -20.19 -0.91 2.87
CA PRO A 199 -19.00 -1.69 3.22
C PRO A 199 -18.09 -1.84 2.00
N SER A 200 -16.81 -2.06 2.25
CA SER A 200 -15.80 -2.25 1.19
C SER A 200 -14.85 -3.38 1.58
N GLY A 201 -14.09 -3.88 0.60
CA GLY A 201 -13.05 -4.87 0.84
C GLY A 201 -11.73 -4.28 1.36
N SER A 202 -11.68 -2.98 1.69
CA SER A 202 -10.48 -2.27 2.14
C SER A 202 -10.11 -2.63 3.58
N HIS A 203 -8.83 -2.51 3.94
CA HIS A 203 -8.38 -2.71 5.33
C HIS A 203 -8.68 -1.52 6.24
N TRP A 204 -9.19 -0.42 5.69
CA TRP A 204 -9.54 0.77 6.46
C TRP A 204 -10.95 1.29 6.16
N MET A 205 -11.48 2.07 7.10
CA MET A 205 -12.63 2.94 6.91
C MET A 205 -12.37 4.31 7.55
N THR A 206 -12.35 5.37 6.74
CA THR A 206 -11.97 6.72 7.20
C THR A 206 -13.14 7.54 7.73
N MET A 207 -13.03 8.05 8.95
CA MET A 207 -14.00 8.91 9.61
C MET A 207 -13.53 10.37 9.56
N MET A 208 -14.25 11.24 8.85
CA MET A 208 -13.79 12.63 8.58
C MET A 208 -14.71 13.70 9.17
N LYS A 209 -15.98 13.37 9.43
CA LYS A 209 -17.00 14.38 9.73
C LYS A 209 -16.72 15.09 11.05
N GLY A 210 -16.48 16.40 10.97
CA GLY A 210 -16.24 17.27 12.12
C GLY A 210 -14.80 17.23 12.65
N CYS A 211 -13.85 16.67 11.91
CA CYS A 211 -12.43 16.83 12.16
C CYS A 211 -11.93 18.12 11.49
N LYS A 212 -10.93 18.79 12.09
CA LYS A 212 -10.37 20.06 11.61
C LYS A 212 -8.98 19.83 11.00
N GLY A 213 -8.92 19.56 9.69
CA GLY A 213 -7.65 19.39 8.96
C GLY A 213 -6.98 18.02 9.14
N PHE A 214 -7.67 17.04 9.72
CA PHE A 214 -7.20 15.67 9.84
C PHE A 214 -8.36 14.69 9.62
N ASP A 215 -8.03 13.44 9.34
CA ASP A 215 -8.93 12.30 9.18
C ASP A 215 -8.66 11.23 10.23
N ILE A 216 -9.63 10.33 10.41
CA ILE A 216 -9.52 9.22 11.38
C ILE A 216 -9.77 7.88 10.67
N PRO A 217 -8.73 7.28 10.05
CA PRO A 217 -8.79 5.91 9.58
C PRO A 217 -8.99 4.91 10.73
N LEU A 218 -10.01 4.06 10.62
CA LEU A 218 -10.13 2.83 11.41
C LEU A 218 -9.57 1.67 10.58
N ASN A 219 -8.70 0.85 11.15
CA ASN A 219 -7.94 -0.18 10.44
C ASN A 219 -8.21 -1.58 10.98
N VAL A 220 -8.26 -2.57 10.08
CA VAL A 220 -8.34 -4.00 10.38
C VAL A 220 -7.11 -4.68 9.77
N TYR A 221 -6.30 -5.29 10.63
CA TYR A 221 -5.14 -6.07 10.23
C TYR A 221 -5.47 -7.55 10.28
N SER A 222 -5.04 -8.30 9.27
CA SER A 222 -5.40 -9.71 9.16
C SER A 222 -4.30 -10.53 8.51
N LYS A 223 -4.22 -11.80 8.88
CA LYS A 223 -3.36 -12.80 8.25
C LYS A 223 -4.22 -14.00 7.89
N ASP A 224 -4.09 -14.52 6.67
CA ASP A 224 -4.84 -15.68 6.19
C ASP A 224 -6.38 -15.56 6.39
N ALA A 225 -6.91 -14.34 6.18
CA ALA A 225 -8.32 -13.98 6.41
C ALA A 225 -8.81 -14.03 7.87
N THR A 226 -7.90 -14.10 8.85
CA THR A 226 -8.20 -13.97 10.28
C THR A 226 -7.74 -12.61 10.78
N ILE A 227 -8.59 -11.90 11.53
CA ILE A 227 -8.23 -10.60 12.12
C ILE A 227 -7.22 -10.83 13.24
N THR A 228 -6.10 -10.10 13.17
CA THR A 228 -4.98 -10.21 14.13
C THR A 228 -4.81 -8.94 14.96
N ALA A 229 -5.27 -7.80 14.44
CA ALA A 229 -5.27 -6.54 15.17
C ALA A 229 -6.30 -5.57 14.58
N ILE A 230 -6.65 -4.57 15.38
CA ILE A 230 -7.44 -3.41 14.98
C ILE A 230 -6.69 -2.12 15.32
N GLY A 231 -6.97 -1.04 14.62
CA GLY A 231 -6.33 0.24 14.87
C GLY A 231 -7.20 1.45 14.60
N ALA A 232 -6.80 2.57 15.17
CA ALA A 232 -7.38 3.88 14.90
C ALA A 232 -6.24 4.89 14.72
N GLN A 233 -6.42 5.83 13.80
CA GLN A 233 -5.41 6.80 13.43
C GLN A 233 -5.91 8.24 13.55
N MET A 234 -4.97 9.17 13.73
CA MET A 234 -5.10 10.56 13.30
C MET A 234 -4.22 10.70 12.06
N TRP A 235 -4.80 11.13 10.94
CA TRP A 235 -4.13 11.20 9.65
C TRP A 235 -4.22 12.61 9.09
N ILE A 236 -3.09 13.22 8.74
CA ILE A 236 -3.06 14.52 8.05
C ILE A 236 -2.45 14.32 6.67
N ASP A 237 -3.13 14.87 5.67
CA ASP A 237 -2.62 14.96 4.30
C ASP A 237 -2.05 16.37 4.04
N GLU A 238 -0.87 16.42 3.45
CA GLU A 238 -0.09 17.59 3.00
C GLU A 238 0.21 18.72 4.03
N ASP A 239 -0.55 18.85 5.14
CA ASP A 239 -0.41 19.90 6.16
C ASP A 239 0.58 19.52 7.27
N LYS A 240 1.87 19.61 6.94
CA LYS A 240 2.97 19.32 7.87
C LYS A 240 3.02 20.25 9.07
N GLU A 241 2.54 21.49 8.94
CA GLU A 241 2.55 22.47 10.02
C GLU A 241 1.50 22.12 11.08
N LEU A 242 0.34 21.61 10.68
CA LEU A 242 -0.64 21.07 11.62
C LEU A 242 -0.08 19.86 12.39
N PHE A 243 0.63 18.95 11.71
CA PHE A 243 1.25 17.81 12.39
C PHE A 243 2.29 18.25 13.41
N LYS A 244 3.19 19.17 13.04
CA LYS A 244 4.20 19.73 13.97
C LYS A 244 3.55 20.38 15.19
N ARG A 245 2.46 21.14 15.00
CA ARG A 245 1.69 21.72 16.11
C ARG A 245 1.15 20.64 17.05
N PHE A 246 0.63 19.54 16.51
CA PHE A 246 0.22 18.41 17.35
C PHE A 246 1.39 17.78 18.08
N GLU A 247 2.54 17.63 17.43
CA GLU A 247 3.73 17.05 18.02
C GLU A 247 4.31 17.91 19.16
N GLU A 248 4.27 19.24 19.02
CA GLU A 248 4.61 20.20 20.11
C GLU A 248 3.73 20.01 21.35
N HIS A 249 2.48 19.57 21.16
CA HIS A 249 1.52 19.28 22.23
C HIS A 249 1.38 17.78 22.53
N LYS A 250 2.34 16.94 22.10
CA LYS A 250 2.26 15.47 22.22
C LYS A 250 1.92 14.99 23.63
N GLU A 251 2.62 15.47 24.64
CA GLU A 251 2.42 15.01 26.03
C GLU A 251 1.03 15.37 26.55
N ASP A 252 0.55 16.57 26.23
CA ASP A 252 -0.80 17.03 26.61
C ASP A 252 -1.89 16.26 25.85
N ILE A 253 -1.67 15.97 24.57
CA ILE A 253 -2.57 15.16 23.73
C ILE A 253 -2.66 13.74 24.28
N GLU A 254 -1.54 13.06 24.56
CA GLU A 254 -1.55 11.70 25.10
C GLU A 254 -2.21 11.63 26.49
N LYS A 255 -2.03 12.68 27.30
CA LYS A 255 -2.70 12.81 28.60
C LYS A 255 -4.21 12.96 28.45
N ASP A 256 -4.67 13.80 27.53
CA ASP A 256 -6.09 13.99 27.23
C ASP A 256 -6.73 12.74 26.59
N LEU A 257 -6.00 12.06 25.71
CA LEU A 257 -6.39 10.77 25.12
C LEU A 257 -6.46 9.68 26.19
N GLY A 258 -5.63 9.74 27.22
CA GLY A 258 -5.50 8.67 28.22
C GLY A 258 -4.83 7.41 27.65
N PHE A 259 -4.16 7.53 26.51
CA PHE A 259 -3.36 6.49 25.88
C PHE A 259 -2.28 7.13 25.00
N LYS A 260 -1.20 6.38 24.77
CA LYS A 260 -0.13 6.80 23.86
C LYS A 260 -0.45 6.39 22.44
N MET A 261 0.08 7.15 21.49
CA MET A 261 0.03 6.82 20.07
C MET A 261 1.45 6.74 19.53
N GLU A 262 1.65 5.98 18.47
CA GLU A 262 2.90 6.00 17.73
C GLU A 262 2.88 7.19 16.76
N TRP A 263 3.80 8.14 16.96
CA TRP A 263 3.86 9.37 16.17
C TRP A 263 4.78 9.16 14.97
N ASN A 264 4.20 9.26 13.78
CA ASN A 264 4.87 8.98 12.52
C ASN A 264 4.97 10.26 11.67
N TYR A 265 5.85 11.19 12.07
CA TYR A 265 6.19 12.34 11.24
C TYR A 265 7.02 11.89 10.03
N LYS A 266 6.63 12.31 8.83
CA LYS A 266 7.34 11.98 7.59
C LYS A 266 7.71 13.26 6.84
N GLU A 267 8.89 13.80 7.13
CA GLU A 267 9.38 15.07 6.55
C GLU A 267 9.37 15.08 5.02
N ASN A 268 9.64 13.93 4.38
CA ASN A 268 9.69 13.79 2.92
C ASN A 268 8.46 13.10 2.30
N LYS A 269 7.42 12.79 3.09
CA LYS A 269 6.16 12.24 2.54
C LYS A 269 5.03 13.26 2.63
N LYS A 270 3.95 13.02 1.88
CA LYS A 270 2.75 13.87 1.89
C LYS A 270 1.98 13.77 3.20
N ALA A 271 1.77 12.55 3.68
CA ALA A 271 1.01 12.30 4.89
C ALA A 271 1.88 12.11 6.13
N SER A 272 1.39 12.59 7.27
CA SER A 272 1.91 12.29 8.61
C SER A 272 0.75 11.84 9.49
N TYR A 273 0.97 10.85 10.35
CA TYR A 273 -0.10 10.26 11.14
C TYR A 273 0.36 9.85 12.53
N CYS A 274 -0.60 9.66 13.41
CA CYS A 274 -0.42 8.99 14.68
C CYS A 274 -1.33 7.77 14.70
N ASP A 275 -0.85 6.62 15.17
CA ASP A 275 -1.66 5.41 15.23
C ASP A 275 -1.69 4.78 16.63
N ILE A 276 -2.81 4.16 16.95
CA ILE A 276 -2.93 3.23 18.06
C ILE A 276 -3.43 1.90 17.52
N ARG A 277 -2.72 0.84 17.89
CA ARG A 277 -3.03 -0.54 17.51
C ARG A 277 -3.35 -1.37 18.75
N LYS A 278 -4.29 -2.29 18.59
CA LYS A 278 -4.63 -3.31 19.58
C LYS A 278 -4.61 -4.67 18.88
N ASP A 279 -3.77 -5.58 19.35
CA ASP A 279 -3.79 -6.97 18.89
C ASP A 279 -5.07 -7.67 19.39
N VAL A 280 -5.60 -8.57 18.56
CA VAL A 280 -6.88 -9.24 18.76
C VAL A 280 -6.62 -10.70 19.08
N ASP A 281 -7.17 -11.16 20.20
CA ASP A 281 -7.17 -12.56 20.61
C ASP A 281 -8.33 -13.31 19.94
N GLU A 282 -8.19 -14.61 19.71
CA GLU A 282 -9.24 -15.47 19.13
C GLU A 282 -10.55 -15.47 19.94
N SER A 283 -10.46 -15.16 21.23
CA SER A 283 -11.60 -15.06 22.14
C SER A 283 -12.35 -13.71 22.10
N GLU A 284 -11.82 -12.69 21.43
CA GLU A 284 -12.49 -11.38 21.37
C GLU A 284 -13.72 -11.40 20.46
N SER A 285 -14.84 -10.86 20.95
CA SER A 285 -16.04 -10.69 20.15
C SER A 285 -15.92 -9.48 19.20
N LEU A 286 -16.64 -9.53 18.08
CA LEU A 286 -16.71 -8.41 17.14
C LEU A 286 -17.23 -7.14 17.82
N GLU A 287 -18.22 -7.26 18.70
CA GLU A 287 -18.79 -6.14 19.44
C GLU A 287 -17.73 -5.43 20.30
N SER A 288 -16.86 -6.18 20.99
CA SER A 288 -15.75 -5.62 21.76
C SER A 288 -14.77 -4.85 20.87
N MET A 289 -14.47 -5.38 19.68
CA MET A 289 -13.61 -4.72 18.70
C MET A 289 -14.27 -3.43 18.17
N PHE A 290 -15.57 -3.47 17.87
CA PHE A 290 -16.33 -2.33 17.39
C PHE A 290 -16.43 -1.23 18.44
N ASP A 291 -16.71 -1.59 19.70
CA ASP A 291 -16.73 -0.65 20.83
C ASP A 291 -15.39 0.04 21.02
N TRP A 292 -14.29 -0.73 20.92
CA TRP A 292 -12.94 -0.17 20.98
C TRP A 292 -12.70 0.83 19.84
N MET A 293 -13.00 0.46 18.59
CA MET A 293 -12.83 1.35 17.44
C MET A 293 -13.65 2.64 17.57
N MET A 294 -14.92 2.52 17.99
CA MET A 294 -15.80 3.67 18.19
C MET A 294 -15.28 4.59 19.29
N GLU A 295 -14.83 4.03 20.42
CA GLU A 295 -14.27 4.80 21.54
C GLU A 295 -13.02 5.57 21.10
N LYS A 296 -12.07 4.89 20.42
CA LYS A 296 -10.85 5.54 19.92
C LYS A 296 -11.15 6.62 18.90
N ALA A 297 -12.01 6.37 17.92
CA ALA A 297 -12.37 7.38 16.92
C ALA A 297 -12.97 8.64 17.56
N VAL A 298 -13.92 8.49 18.50
CA VAL A 298 -14.54 9.63 19.18
C VAL A 298 -13.53 10.38 20.03
N ARG A 299 -12.64 9.66 20.73
CA ARG A 299 -11.63 10.27 21.59
C ARG A 299 -10.57 11.02 20.79
N ILE A 300 -10.04 10.41 19.74
CA ILE A 300 -9.11 11.04 18.80
C ILE A 300 -9.74 12.31 18.23
N LYS A 301 -10.96 12.23 17.68
CA LYS A 301 -11.66 13.41 17.16
C LYS A 301 -11.74 14.54 18.18
N LYS A 302 -12.19 14.25 19.40
CA LYS A 302 -12.42 15.26 20.43
C LYS A 302 -11.13 15.91 20.90
N VAL A 303 -10.08 15.13 21.09
CA VAL A 303 -8.81 15.65 21.60
C VAL A 303 -8.10 16.45 20.52
N PHE A 304 -7.84 15.89 19.34
CA PHE A 304 -7.10 16.59 18.29
C PHE A 304 -7.80 17.87 17.81
N ASN A 305 -9.14 17.92 17.79
CA ASN A 305 -9.88 19.16 17.48
C ASN A 305 -9.65 20.33 18.47
N LYS A 306 -9.14 20.07 19.68
CA LYS A 306 -8.76 21.12 20.65
C LYS A 306 -7.42 21.76 20.29
N TYR A 307 -6.54 21.00 19.63
CA TYR A 307 -5.17 21.42 19.28
C TYR A 307 -5.07 21.87 17.81
N ALA A 308 -6.11 21.63 17.01
CA ALA A 308 -6.20 21.96 15.59
C ALA A 308 -6.51 23.44 15.35
#